data_AF-A0A2G9SSB7-F1
#
_entry.id   AF-A0A2G9SSB7-F1
#
_cell.length_a   1.000
_cell.length_b   1.000
_cell.length_c   1.000
_cell.angle_alpha   90.00
_cell.angle_beta   90.00
_cell.angle_gamma   90.00
#
_symmetry.space_group_name_H-M   'P 1'
#
loop_
_entity.id
_entity.type
_entity.pdbx_description
1 polymer ?
#
loop_
_entity_poly.entity_id
_entity_poly.type
_entity_poly.pdbx_seq_one_letter_code
_entity_poly.pdbx_strand_id
1 'polypeptide(L)'
;MVSLLSTRLSAFSGKRVRIFGCGSNRMLDALCTFCNANGLACEVSIESIMGCGIGICYGCPIRVRDENGTVHNKLLCQYGSVVDAREIVFDDF
;
A
#
# COMPACT_ATOMS: atom_id res chain seq x y z
N MET A 1 5.15 15.17 1.20
CA MET A 1 5.60 13.90 1.81
C MET A 1 6.66 13.22 0.95
N VAL A 2 6.31 12.71 -0.24
CA VAL A 2 7.25 12.05 -1.16
C VAL A 2 8.46 12.93 -1.52
N SER A 3 8.27 14.24 -1.65
CA SER A 3 9.34 15.22 -1.88
C SER A 3 10.41 15.27 -0.78
N LEU A 4 10.01 15.08 0.47
CA LEU A 4 10.96 15.02 1.59
C LEU A 4 11.69 13.68 1.59
N LEU A 5 10.96 12.58 1.33
CA LEU A 5 11.54 11.25 1.22
C LEU A 5 12.60 11.20 0.10
N SER A 6 12.29 11.72 -1.09
CA SER A 6 13.22 11.72 -2.23
C SER A 6 14.50 12.50 -1.92
N THR A 7 14.40 13.62 -1.19
CA THR A 7 15.55 14.42 -0.77
C THR A 7 16.44 13.69 0.24
N ARG A 8 15.85 12.88 1.13
CA ARG A 8 16.56 12.16 2.19
C ARG A 8 17.03 10.76 1.78
N LEU A 9 16.51 10.21 0.69
CA LEU A 9 16.83 8.85 0.25
C LEU A 9 18.32 8.67 -0.05
N SER A 10 18.99 9.70 -0.55
CA SER A 10 20.44 9.71 -0.84
C SER A 10 21.29 9.40 0.40
N ALA A 11 20.81 9.73 1.61
CA ALA A 11 21.51 9.42 2.87
C ALA A 11 21.62 7.91 3.14
N PHE A 12 20.85 7.09 2.43
CA PHE A 12 20.84 5.63 2.55
C PHE A 12 21.48 4.92 1.34
N SER A 13 22.22 5.64 0.50
CA SER A 13 22.89 5.08 -0.68
C SER A 13 23.83 3.92 -0.30
N GLY A 14 23.83 2.85 -1.11
CA GLY A 14 24.63 1.64 -0.90
C GLY A 14 24.09 0.69 0.18
N LYS A 15 22.93 0.97 0.78
CA LYS A 15 22.27 0.08 1.76
C LYS A 15 21.03 -0.58 1.15
N ARG A 16 20.66 -1.74 1.69
CA ARG A 16 19.37 -2.37 1.42
C ARG A 16 18.30 -1.71 2.28
N VAL A 17 17.39 -0.96 1.64
CA VAL A 17 16.32 -0.22 2.31
C VAL A 17 14.97 -0.86 1.99
N ARG A 18 14.09 -0.92 2.99
CA ARG A 18 12.66 -1.20 2.84
C ARG A 18 11.88 -0.03 3.43
N ILE A 19 10.85 0.40 2.72
CA ILE A 19 10.00 1.53 3.09
C ILE A 19 8.73 0.97 3.72
N PHE A 20 8.28 1.61 4.80
CA PHE A 20 7.02 1.30 5.44
C PHE A 20 6.21 2.60 5.55
N GLY A 21 4.91 2.54 5.24
CA GLY A 21 4.03 3.70 5.28
C GLY A 21 2.70 3.41 5.99
N CYS A 22 2.20 4.39 6.73
CA CYS A 22 0.82 4.43 7.23
C CYS A 22 0.30 5.86 7.10
N GLY A 23 -1.02 6.04 7.02
CA GLY A 23 -1.67 7.35 6.87
C GLY A 23 -2.79 7.30 5.84
N SER A 24 -3.18 8.47 5.31
CA SER A 24 -4.29 8.55 4.37
C SER A 24 -4.03 7.76 3.07
N ASN A 25 -5.07 7.13 2.53
CA ASN A 25 -4.95 6.35 1.30
C ASN A 25 -4.36 7.15 0.13
N ARG A 26 -4.69 8.45 0.00
CA ARG A 26 -4.07 9.33 -1.02
C ARG A 26 -2.58 9.52 -0.82
N MET A 27 -2.12 9.60 0.43
CA MET A 27 -0.69 9.70 0.72
C MET A 27 0.02 8.37 0.42
N LEU A 28 -0.60 7.25 0.79
CA LEU A 28 -0.06 5.91 0.54
C LEU A 28 -0.01 5.60 -0.96
N ASP A 29 -1.00 6.01 -1.73
CA ASP A 29 -0.99 5.89 -3.19
C ASP A 29 0.20 6.62 -3.82
N ALA A 30 0.42 7.89 -3.44
CA ALA A 30 1.57 8.65 -3.89
C ALA A 30 2.91 7.99 -3.48
N LEU A 31 2.98 7.41 -2.27
CA LEU A 31 4.15 6.69 -1.79
C LEU A 31 4.39 5.39 -2.58
N CYS A 32 3.37 4.57 -2.76
CA CYS A 32 3.44 3.33 -3.53
C CYS A 32 3.87 3.61 -4.98
N THR A 33 3.26 4.60 -5.62
CA THR A 33 3.63 5.05 -6.96
C THR A 33 5.11 5.45 -7.03
N PHE A 34 5.58 6.25 -6.08
CA PHE A 34 6.99 6.64 -6.01
C PHE A 34 7.93 5.44 -5.80
N CYS A 35 7.61 4.56 -4.84
CA CYS A 35 8.43 3.39 -4.54
C CYS A 35 8.50 2.42 -5.73
N ASN A 36 7.37 2.14 -6.37
CA ASN A 36 7.28 1.27 -7.54
C ASN A 36 8.09 1.82 -8.71
N ALA A 37 7.98 3.12 -9.00
CA ALA A 37 8.75 3.77 -10.07
C ALA A 37 10.27 3.74 -9.83
N ASN A 38 10.71 3.67 -8.57
CA ASN A 38 12.13 3.62 -8.20
C ASN A 38 12.61 2.21 -7.82
N GLY A 39 11.78 1.17 -7.98
CA GLY A 39 12.14 -0.21 -7.63
C GLY A 39 12.39 -0.44 -6.13
N LEU A 40 11.83 0.40 -5.26
CA LEU A 40 12.01 0.31 -3.81
C LEU A 40 11.00 -0.66 -3.19
N ALA A 41 11.46 -1.54 -2.31
CA ALA A 41 10.56 -2.41 -1.54
C ALA A 41 9.74 -1.55 -0.57
N CYS A 42 8.41 -1.66 -0.64
CA CYS A 42 7.51 -0.83 0.14
C CYS A 42 6.29 -1.64 0.61
N GLU A 43 5.97 -1.53 1.89
CA GLU A 43 4.74 -2.06 2.48
C GLU A 43 3.95 -0.93 3.12
N VAL A 44 2.63 -0.99 2.99
CA VAL A 44 1.74 0.06 3.48
C VAL A 44 0.65 -0.53 4.36
N SER A 45 0.39 0.12 5.49
CA SER A 45 -0.77 -0.15 6.32
C SER A 45 -1.92 0.69 5.82
N ILE A 46 -2.84 0.07 5.09
CA ILE A 46 -3.99 0.75 4.49
C ILE A 46 -5.19 0.77 5.43
N GLU A 47 -6.02 1.79 5.27
CA GLU A 47 -7.27 1.95 6.00
C GLU A 47 -8.45 1.73 5.05
N SER A 48 -9.48 1.03 5.55
CA SER A 48 -10.78 0.87 4.90
C SER A 48 -11.86 0.98 5.96
N ILE A 49 -13.06 1.41 5.56
CA ILE A 49 -14.23 1.34 6.44
C ILE A 49 -14.39 -0.11 6.88
N MET A 50 -14.56 -0.33 8.17
CA MET A 50 -14.65 -1.67 8.74
C MET A 50 -15.77 -1.71 9.78
N GLY A 51 -16.73 -2.61 9.57
CA GLY A 51 -17.82 -2.85 10.52
C GLY A 51 -17.49 -3.99 11.47
N CYS A 52 -17.49 -5.23 10.95
CA CYS A 52 -17.35 -6.42 11.80
C CYS A 52 -15.91 -6.85 12.11
N GLY A 53 -14.92 -6.49 11.28
CA GLY A 53 -13.52 -6.92 11.45
C GLY A 53 -13.24 -8.41 11.29
N ILE A 54 -14.23 -9.22 10.93
CA ILE A 54 -14.12 -10.70 10.82
C ILE A 54 -14.66 -11.25 9.48
N GLY A 55 -14.94 -10.37 8.52
CA GLY A 55 -15.31 -10.73 7.15
C GLY A 55 -16.78 -11.07 6.90
N ILE A 56 -17.65 -10.91 7.89
CA ILE A 56 -19.09 -11.22 7.75
C ILE A 56 -19.86 -10.07 7.08
N CYS A 57 -19.47 -8.82 7.35
CA CYS A 57 -20.20 -7.64 6.86
C CYS A 57 -19.79 -7.18 5.46
N TYR A 58 -18.70 -7.71 4.89
CA TYR A 58 -18.13 -7.31 3.60
C TYR A 58 -17.83 -5.80 3.45
N GLY A 59 -17.79 -5.06 4.55
CA GLY A 59 -17.71 -3.60 4.54
C GLY A 59 -16.30 -3.03 4.31
N CYS A 60 -15.27 -3.89 4.28
CA CYS A 60 -13.87 -3.48 4.09
C CYS A 60 -13.24 -4.04 2.80
N PRO A 61 -13.84 -3.81 1.61
CA PRO A 61 -13.26 -4.29 0.37
C PRO A 61 -11.98 -3.51 0.02
N ILE A 62 -10.99 -4.22 -0.48
CA ILE A 62 -9.77 -3.68 -1.09
C ILE A 62 -9.53 -4.36 -2.44
N ARG A 63 -8.84 -3.66 -3.34
CA ARG A 63 -8.43 -4.20 -4.63
C ARG A 63 -6.96 -4.56 -4.60
N VAL A 64 -6.66 -5.81 -4.89
CA VAL A 64 -5.29 -6.31 -4.97
C VAL A 64 -5.03 -6.93 -6.33
N ARG A 65 -3.84 -6.69 -6.86
CA ARG A 65 -3.32 -7.24 -8.10
C ARG A 65 -2.50 -8.50 -7.76
N ASP A 66 -2.80 -9.59 -8.43
CA ASP A 66 -2.02 -10.83 -8.33
C ASP A 66 -0.75 -10.81 -9.20
N GLU A 67 0.05 -11.88 -9.11
CA GLU A 67 1.28 -12.05 -9.89
C GLU A 67 1.05 -12.06 -11.42
N ASN A 68 -0.16 -12.43 -11.86
CA ASN A 68 -0.56 -12.43 -13.27
C ASN A 68 -1.08 -11.06 -13.74
N GLY A 69 -1.11 -10.07 -12.85
CA GLY A 69 -1.62 -8.74 -13.14
C GLY A 69 -3.14 -8.61 -13.07
N THR A 70 -3.86 -9.65 -12.64
CA THR A 70 -5.32 -9.62 -12.50
C THR A 70 -5.72 -8.96 -11.19
N VAL A 71 -6.71 -8.07 -11.24
CA VAL A 71 -7.19 -7.33 -10.06
C VAL A 71 -8.40 -8.03 -9.46
N HIS A 72 -8.32 -8.33 -8.17
CA HIS A 72 -9.36 -9.01 -7.39
C HIS A 72 -9.78 -8.17 -6.20
N ASN A 73 -11.04 -8.32 -5.78
CA ASN A 73 -11.51 -7.78 -4.51
C ASN A 73 -11.19 -8.75 -3.37
N LYS A 74 -10.64 -8.24 -2.28
CA LYS A 74 -10.40 -8.95 -1.02
C LYS A 74 -10.99 -8.16 0.14
N LEU A 75 -11.23 -8.82 1.26
CA LEU A 75 -11.64 -8.14 2.50
C LEU A 75 -10.39 -7.82 3.32
N LEU A 76 -10.17 -6.54 3.62
CA LEU A 76 -8.99 -6.09 4.37
C LEU A 76 -8.86 -6.82 5.71
N CYS A 77 -9.98 -7.04 6.41
CA CYS A 77 -9.97 -7.74 7.70
C CYS A 77 -9.54 -9.22 7.63
N GLN A 78 -9.63 -9.86 6.47
CA GLN A 78 -9.19 -11.24 6.28
C GLN A 78 -7.82 -11.32 5.59
N TYR A 79 -7.53 -10.37 4.70
CA TYR A 79 -6.26 -10.30 3.98
C TYR A 79 -5.13 -9.80 4.90
N GLY A 80 -5.42 -8.84 5.78
CA GLY A 80 -4.45 -8.16 6.64
C GLY A 80 -4.30 -6.69 6.27
N SER A 81 -4.05 -5.82 7.26
CA SER A 81 -3.95 -4.37 7.02
C SER A 81 -2.67 -3.93 6.31
N VAL A 82 -1.64 -4.79 6.29
CA VAL A 82 -0.34 -4.51 5.67
C VAL A 82 -0.30 -5.16 4.29
N VAL A 83 -0.07 -4.35 3.25
CA VAL A 83 -0.07 -4.78 1.84
C VAL A 83 1.20 -4.31 1.15
N ASP A 84 1.75 -5.12 0.24
CA ASP A 84 2.87 -4.70 -0.62
C ASP A 84 2.41 -3.62 -1.61
N ALA A 85 3.25 -2.61 -1.83
CA ALA A 85 2.98 -1.50 -2.73
C ALA A 85 2.73 -1.91 -4.19
N ARG A 86 3.15 -3.10 -4.60
CA ARG A 86 2.94 -3.64 -5.95
C ARG A 86 1.59 -4.33 -6.11
N GLU A 87 1.01 -4.77 -5.00
CA GLU A 87 -0.26 -5.50 -4.99
C GLU A 87 -1.45 -4.56 -4.87
N ILE A 88 -1.37 -3.56 -4.00
CA ILE A 88 -2.50 -2.66 -3.74
C ILE A 88 -2.87 -1.80 -4.96
N VAL A 89 -4.16 -1.71 -5.26
CA VAL A 89 -4.71 -0.81 -6.27
C VAL A 89 -5.57 0.23 -5.56
N PHE A 90 -5.13 1.49 -5.60
CA PHE A 90 -5.92 2.62 -5.12
C PHE A 90 -6.83 3.09 -6.26
N ASP A 91 -8.12 3.17 -5.99
CA ASP A 91 -9.07 3.88 -6.83
C ASP A 91 -9.47 5.20 -6.15
N ASP A 92 -9.88 6.18 -6.95
CA ASP A 92 -10.57 7.37 -6.46
C ASP A 92 -11.94 6.97 -5.89
N PHE A 93 -12.04 6.90 -4.56
CA PHE A 93 -13.31 6.87 -3.82
C PHE A 93 -13.92 8.27 -3.71
#